data_AF-A0A0S4PZS3-F1
#
_entry.id   AF-A0A0S4PZS3-F1
#
_cell.length_a   1.000
_cell.length_b   1.000
_cell.length_c   1.000
_cell.angle_alpha   90.00
_cell.angle_beta   90.00
_cell.angle_gamma   90.00
#
_symmetry.space_group_name_H-M   'P 1'
#
loop_
_entity.id
_entity.type
_entity.pdbx_description
1 polymer ?
#
loop_
_entity_poly.entity_id
_entity_poly.type
_entity_poly.pdbx_seq_one_letter_code
_entity_poly.pdbx_strand_id
1 'polypeptide(L)'
;MRAAHAVLAAGADGITFHLREDRRHIRDDDVRRLKAEIAAPLNFEMAATAEMMAIALATRPHSCCLVPERREERTTEGGLDVEAARAALAPYVGRLVEAGIQVSLFIAPDPVQIAAAAAVGAPAIEFHTGHWADFVTAGQTVEAEAEFARIIAGARQAHALGIEVHAGHGLDCATSETIAAVAEIVELNTGHFIIGEAVFEGLAAVIGAMRAAMERGRSRAVTA
;
A
#
# COMPACT_ATOMS: atom_id res chain seq x y z
N MET A 1 5.30 12.55 14.09
CA MET A 1 5.46 13.89 13.48
C MET A 1 6.84 14.21 12.93
N ARG A 2 7.93 14.25 13.73
CA ARG A 2 9.28 14.59 13.19
C ARG A 2 9.70 13.74 11.99
N ALA A 3 9.44 12.42 12.04
CA ALA A 3 9.71 11.53 10.92
C ALA A 3 8.92 11.89 9.65
N ALA A 4 7.63 12.20 9.77
CA ALA A 4 6.78 12.60 8.63
C ALA A 4 7.33 13.85 7.92
N HIS A 5 7.70 14.90 8.67
CA HIS A 5 8.34 16.07 8.06
C HIS A 5 9.69 15.74 7.42
N ALA A 6 10.49 14.87 8.04
CA ALA A 6 11.79 14.50 7.53
C ALA A 6 11.72 13.70 6.22
N VAL A 7 10.80 12.73 6.09
CA VAL A 7 10.65 11.98 4.83
C VAL A 7 10.10 12.85 3.70
N LEU A 8 9.17 13.77 3.99
CA LEU A 8 8.66 14.72 2.99
C LEU A 8 9.76 15.68 2.53
N ALA A 9 10.55 16.21 3.47
CA ALA A 9 11.70 17.05 3.14
C ALA A 9 12.78 16.31 2.32
N ALA A 10 12.84 14.99 2.44
CA ALA A 10 13.72 14.12 1.65
C ALA A 10 13.13 13.70 0.29
N GLY A 11 11.88 14.09 -0.01
CA GLY A 11 11.27 13.89 -1.32
C GLY A 11 10.26 12.74 -1.41
N ALA A 12 9.72 12.25 -0.29
CA ALA A 12 8.55 11.37 -0.33
C ALA A 12 7.32 12.14 -0.84
N ASP A 13 6.51 11.50 -1.70
CA ASP A 13 5.32 12.11 -2.30
C ASP A 13 4.12 12.19 -1.34
N GLY A 14 4.08 11.33 -0.32
CA GLY A 14 3.02 11.26 0.68
C GLY A 14 3.46 10.58 1.97
N ILE A 15 2.53 10.49 2.93
CA ILE A 15 2.72 9.76 4.19
C ILE A 15 1.65 8.69 4.34
N THR A 16 2.10 7.45 4.48
CA THR A 16 1.25 6.31 4.85
C THR A 16 1.35 6.04 6.34
N PHE A 17 0.21 5.83 7.00
CA PHE A 17 0.16 5.49 8.41
C PHE A 17 -0.98 4.50 8.70
N HIS A 18 -0.73 3.57 9.62
CA HIS A 18 -1.71 2.57 10.05
C HIS A 18 -2.16 2.81 11.49
N LEU A 19 -3.38 3.35 11.68
CA LEU A 19 -4.04 3.33 12.98
C LEU A 19 -4.74 1.97 13.16
N ARG A 20 -4.12 1.13 13.98
CA ARG A 20 -4.66 -0.18 14.34
C ARG A 20 -5.74 -0.09 15.40
N GLU A 21 -6.63 -1.08 15.47
CA GLU A 21 -7.62 -1.21 16.57
C GLU A 21 -6.93 -1.20 17.95
N ASP A 22 -5.79 -1.87 18.06
CA ASP A 22 -5.01 -2.02 19.29
C ASP A 22 -4.05 -0.86 19.61
N ARG A 23 -3.95 0.16 18.74
CA ARG A 23 -3.04 1.32 18.89
C ARG A 23 -1.59 0.93 19.18
N ARG A 24 -1.12 -0.19 18.61
CA ARG A 24 0.23 -0.71 18.87
C ARG A 24 1.36 0.28 18.58
N HIS A 25 1.19 1.16 17.60
CA HIS A 25 2.21 2.13 17.17
C HIS A 25 1.64 3.53 16.97
N ILE A 26 0.93 3.77 15.87
CA ILE A 26 0.25 5.05 15.61
C ILE A 26 -0.92 5.17 16.58
N ARG A 27 -1.09 6.37 17.14
CA ARG A 27 -2.18 6.70 18.08
C ARG A 27 -3.12 7.74 17.49
N ASP A 28 -4.29 7.87 18.08
CA ASP A 28 -5.33 8.82 17.65
C ASP A 28 -4.82 10.28 17.63
N ASP A 29 -3.94 10.67 18.56
CA ASP A 29 -3.30 11.99 18.53
C ASP A 29 -2.33 12.15 17.36
N ASP A 30 -1.60 11.10 16.95
CA ASP A 30 -0.75 11.15 15.77
C ASP A 30 -1.60 11.37 14.51
N VAL A 31 -2.75 10.70 14.38
CA VAL A 31 -3.68 10.89 13.24
C VAL A 31 -4.18 12.33 13.18
N ARG A 32 -4.64 12.87 14.31
CA ARG A 32 -5.09 14.26 14.41
C ARG A 32 -3.99 15.23 14.00
N ARG A 33 -2.76 15.00 14.46
CA ARG A 33 -1.60 15.85 14.17
C ARG A 33 -1.13 15.72 12.73
N LEU A 34 -1.11 14.52 12.16
CA LEU A 34 -0.81 14.30 10.75
C LEU A 34 -1.74 15.13 9.87
N LYS A 35 -3.05 15.07 10.12
CA LYS A 35 -4.01 15.86 9.33
C LYS A 35 -3.86 17.37 9.52
N ALA A 36 -3.47 17.82 10.71
CA ALA A 36 -3.32 19.25 11.01
C ALA A 36 -2.00 19.85 10.51
N GLU A 37 -0.91 19.08 10.52
CA GLU A 37 0.46 19.55 10.29
C GLU A 37 1.02 19.16 8.92
N ILE A 38 0.50 18.11 8.27
CA ILE A 38 0.99 17.61 6.98
C ILE A 38 0.07 18.04 5.84
N ALA A 39 0.61 18.81 4.90
CA ALA A 39 -0.10 19.26 3.71
C ALA A 39 -0.02 18.27 2.53
N ALA A 40 0.95 17.36 2.55
CA ALA A 40 1.11 16.31 1.54
C ALA A 40 -0.02 15.26 1.62
N PRO A 41 -0.25 14.49 0.56
CA PRO A 41 -1.13 13.33 0.58
C PRO A 41 -0.91 12.43 1.80
N LEU A 42 -2.02 12.09 2.46
CA LEU A 42 -2.05 11.15 3.58
C LEU A 42 -2.80 9.89 3.13
N ASN A 43 -2.13 8.74 3.21
CA ASN A 43 -2.72 7.42 3.02
C ASN A 43 -2.96 6.78 4.40
N PHE A 44 -4.24 6.64 4.76
CA PHE A 44 -4.65 6.09 6.04
C PHE A 44 -4.97 4.59 5.90
N GLU A 45 -4.05 3.74 6.33
CA GLU A 45 -4.29 2.31 6.50
C GLU A 45 -5.17 2.02 7.72
N MET A 46 -6.22 1.23 7.56
CA MET A 46 -7.15 0.86 8.63
C MET A 46 -7.90 -0.43 8.37
N ALA A 47 -8.35 -1.11 9.44
CA ALA A 47 -9.35 -2.16 9.34
C ALA A 47 -10.73 -1.61 8.93
N ALA A 48 -11.54 -2.43 8.26
CA ALA A 48 -12.90 -2.09 7.85
C ALA A 48 -13.90 -2.20 9.02
N THR A 49 -13.75 -1.34 10.03
CA THR A 49 -14.64 -1.29 11.22
C THR A 49 -15.37 0.04 11.34
N ALA A 50 -16.49 0.03 12.06
CA ALA A 50 -17.30 1.24 12.26
C ALA A 50 -16.53 2.36 12.98
N GLU A 51 -15.66 2.00 13.94
CA GLU A 51 -14.80 2.95 14.65
C GLU A 51 -13.81 3.61 13.69
N MET A 52 -13.05 2.82 12.93
CA MET A 52 -12.04 3.34 12.02
C MET A 52 -12.66 4.16 10.88
N MET A 53 -13.80 3.73 10.36
CA MET A 53 -14.59 4.50 9.39
C MET A 53 -14.97 5.89 9.95
N ALA A 54 -15.41 5.96 11.21
CA ALA A 54 -15.76 7.26 11.81
C ALA A 54 -14.55 8.19 11.90
N ILE A 55 -13.38 7.64 12.24
CA ILE A 55 -12.10 8.38 12.30
C ILE A 55 -11.69 8.86 10.91
N ALA A 56 -11.75 7.98 9.89
CA ALA A 56 -11.41 8.34 8.52
C ALA A 56 -12.33 9.43 7.96
N LEU A 57 -13.64 9.34 8.17
CA LEU A 57 -14.61 10.35 7.73
C LEU A 57 -14.43 11.70 8.43
N ALA A 58 -14.03 11.70 9.72
CA ALA A 58 -13.73 12.92 10.45
C ALA A 58 -12.41 13.57 9.99
N THR A 59 -11.41 12.72 9.70
CA THR A 59 -10.05 13.16 9.33
C THR A 59 -9.96 13.56 7.85
N ARG A 60 -10.76 12.94 6.98
CA ARG A 60 -10.74 13.11 5.51
C ARG A 60 -9.30 13.07 4.95
N PRO A 61 -8.58 11.94 5.09
CA PRO A 61 -7.28 11.79 4.45
C PRO A 61 -7.42 11.87 2.92
N HIS A 62 -6.29 11.92 2.21
CA HIS A 62 -6.31 11.88 0.76
C HIS A 62 -6.80 10.51 0.27
N SER A 63 -6.23 9.46 0.85
CA SER A 63 -6.59 8.08 0.59
C SER A 63 -6.76 7.26 1.88
N CYS A 64 -7.50 6.17 1.77
CA CYS A 64 -7.63 5.13 2.78
C CYS A 64 -7.32 3.78 2.14
N CYS A 65 -6.37 3.04 2.71
CA CYS A 65 -6.09 1.66 2.34
C CYS A 65 -6.75 0.73 3.36
N LEU A 66 -7.73 -0.07 2.92
CA LEU A 66 -8.33 -1.08 3.79
C LEU A 66 -7.39 -2.28 3.88
N VAL A 67 -7.00 -2.64 5.10
CA VAL A 67 -6.06 -3.72 5.40
C VAL A 67 -6.70 -4.74 6.35
N PRO A 68 -6.29 -6.02 6.32
CA PRO A 68 -6.80 -7.00 7.25
C PRO A 68 -6.05 -6.89 8.60
N GLU A 69 -6.77 -6.84 9.71
CA GLU A 69 -6.15 -6.85 11.05
C GLU A 69 -6.38 -8.18 11.78
N ARG A 70 -7.46 -8.88 11.46
CA ARG A 70 -7.80 -10.18 12.06
C ARG A 70 -7.39 -11.32 11.16
N ARG A 71 -7.17 -12.51 11.74
CA ARG A 71 -6.70 -13.68 10.97
C ARG A 71 -7.74 -14.13 9.96
N GLU A 72 -9.02 -13.98 10.29
CA GLU A 72 -10.17 -14.38 9.49
C GLU A 72 -10.40 -13.48 8.27
N GLU A 73 -9.80 -12.29 8.26
CA GLU A 73 -9.91 -11.30 7.17
C GLU A 73 -8.82 -11.50 6.10
N ARG A 74 -7.84 -12.36 6.39
CA ARG A 74 -6.66 -12.59 5.56
C ARG A 74 -6.84 -13.82 4.68
N THR A 75 -6.45 -13.69 3.42
CA THR A 75 -6.10 -14.83 2.59
C THR A 75 -4.86 -15.54 3.16
N THR A 76 -4.55 -16.74 2.66
CA THR A 76 -3.30 -17.43 2.99
C THR A 76 -2.05 -16.63 2.64
N GLU A 77 -2.17 -15.66 1.74
CA GLU A 77 -1.08 -14.81 1.24
C GLU A 77 -1.02 -13.44 1.91
N GLY A 78 -1.88 -13.21 2.93
CA GLY A 78 -1.75 -12.09 3.86
C GLY A 78 -2.61 -10.87 3.56
N GLY A 79 -3.06 -10.66 2.32
CA GLY A 79 -3.99 -9.59 1.92
C GLY A 79 -5.45 -9.89 2.27
N LEU A 80 -6.33 -8.88 2.15
CA LEU A 80 -7.78 -9.01 2.37
C LEU A 80 -8.40 -10.08 1.49
N ASP A 81 -9.26 -10.92 2.06
CA ASP A 81 -10.17 -11.78 1.31
C ASP A 81 -11.43 -11.00 0.91
N VAL A 82 -11.28 -10.17 -0.13
CA VAL A 82 -12.35 -9.32 -0.66
C VAL A 82 -13.49 -10.16 -1.20
N GLU A 83 -13.21 -11.28 -1.85
CA GLU A 83 -14.24 -12.19 -2.36
C GLU A 83 -15.18 -12.66 -1.24
N ALA A 84 -14.63 -13.19 -0.15
CA ALA A 84 -15.43 -13.64 0.98
C ALA A 84 -16.13 -12.48 1.70
N ALA A 85 -15.51 -11.30 1.73
CA ALA A 85 -15.99 -10.13 2.46
C ALA A 85 -16.77 -9.11 1.60
N ARG A 86 -17.12 -9.41 0.33
CA ARG A 86 -17.74 -8.45 -0.62
C ARG A 86 -18.88 -7.63 0.00
N ALA A 87 -19.85 -8.32 0.59
CA ALA A 87 -21.04 -7.69 1.17
C ALA A 87 -20.71 -6.82 2.39
N ALA A 88 -19.67 -7.19 3.16
CA ALA A 88 -19.23 -6.44 4.31
C ALA A 88 -18.39 -5.22 3.92
N LEU A 89 -17.54 -5.32 2.89
CA LEU A 89 -16.64 -4.26 2.44
C LEU A 89 -17.32 -3.20 1.58
N ALA A 90 -18.29 -3.56 0.72
CA ALA A 90 -18.91 -2.61 -0.20
C ALA A 90 -19.48 -1.34 0.48
N PRO A 91 -20.15 -1.42 1.65
CA PRO A 91 -20.58 -0.22 2.38
C PRO A 91 -19.43 0.66 2.87
N TYR A 92 -18.26 0.09 3.21
CA TYR A 92 -17.10 0.88 3.62
C TYR A 92 -16.48 1.59 2.42
N VAL A 93 -16.27 0.87 1.31
CA VAL A 93 -15.76 1.46 0.06
C VAL A 93 -16.67 2.59 -0.39
N GLY A 94 -17.98 2.33 -0.50
CA GLY A 94 -18.95 3.33 -0.96
C GLY A 94 -18.95 4.60 -0.11
N ARG A 95 -19.00 4.48 1.22
CA ARG A 95 -19.04 5.66 2.12
C ARG A 95 -17.76 6.50 2.08
N LEU A 96 -16.60 5.87 1.95
CA LEU A 96 -15.33 6.59 1.85
C LEU A 96 -15.22 7.32 0.50
N VAL A 97 -15.61 6.64 -0.59
CA VAL A 97 -15.65 7.24 -1.94
C VAL A 97 -16.64 8.41 -2.00
N GLU A 98 -17.85 8.26 -1.43
CA GLU A 98 -18.84 9.36 -1.34
C GLU A 98 -18.32 10.56 -0.54
N ALA A 99 -17.43 10.32 0.44
CA ALA A 99 -16.77 11.38 1.20
C ALA A 99 -15.59 12.03 0.46
N GLY A 100 -15.28 11.59 -0.77
CA GLY A 100 -14.17 12.09 -1.58
C GLY A 100 -12.81 11.54 -1.19
N ILE A 101 -12.75 10.42 -0.45
CA ILE A 101 -11.52 9.74 -0.06
C ILE A 101 -11.21 8.68 -1.12
N GLN A 102 -9.98 8.65 -1.64
CA GLN A 102 -9.55 7.60 -2.55
C GLN A 102 -9.36 6.29 -1.77
N VAL A 103 -10.02 5.21 -2.19
CA VAL A 103 -9.98 3.94 -1.46
C VAL A 103 -9.11 2.94 -2.21
N SER A 104 -8.13 2.36 -1.52
CA SER A 104 -7.42 1.16 -1.97
C SER A 104 -7.75 -0.05 -1.09
N LEU A 105 -7.69 -1.25 -1.66
CA LEU A 105 -7.80 -2.51 -0.93
C LEU A 105 -6.46 -3.23 -0.97
N PHE A 106 -5.91 -3.58 0.20
CA PHE A 106 -4.67 -4.32 0.30
C PHE A 106 -4.91 -5.82 0.05
N ILE A 107 -4.51 -6.32 -1.11
CA ILE A 107 -4.84 -7.68 -1.58
C ILE A 107 -3.62 -8.43 -2.10
N ALA A 108 -3.71 -9.76 -2.15
CA ALA A 108 -2.75 -10.57 -2.89
C ALA A 108 -2.88 -10.33 -4.42
N PRO A 109 -1.83 -10.57 -5.23
CA PRO A 109 -1.90 -10.54 -6.69
C PRO A 109 -2.65 -11.79 -7.22
N ASP A 110 -3.92 -11.90 -6.83
CA ASP A 110 -4.83 -13.00 -7.15
C ASP A 110 -5.98 -12.51 -8.04
N PRO A 111 -6.25 -13.17 -9.18
CA PRO A 111 -7.28 -12.74 -10.12
C PRO A 111 -8.69 -12.65 -9.54
N VAL A 112 -9.04 -13.50 -8.57
CA VAL A 112 -10.36 -13.51 -7.92
C VAL A 112 -10.46 -12.29 -7.00
N GLN A 113 -9.43 -12.01 -6.21
CA GLN A 113 -9.40 -10.85 -5.32
C GLN A 113 -9.42 -9.53 -6.09
N ILE A 114 -8.71 -9.45 -7.23
CA ILE A 114 -8.72 -8.28 -8.12
C ILE A 114 -10.12 -8.05 -8.71
N ALA A 115 -10.76 -9.11 -9.22
CA ALA A 115 -12.12 -9.01 -9.74
C ALA A 115 -13.15 -8.66 -8.64
N ALA A 116 -12.91 -9.11 -7.40
CA ALA A 116 -13.73 -8.74 -6.25
C ALA A 116 -13.57 -7.26 -5.88
N ALA A 117 -12.33 -6.75 -5.86
CA ALA A 117 -12.05 -5.34 -5.65
C ALA A 117 -12.77 -4.44 -6.67
N ALA A 118 -12.73 -4.82 -7.94
CA ALA A 118 -13.47 -4.14 -9.02
C ALA A 118 -14.97 -4.06 -8.73
N ALA A 119 -15.56 -5.20 -8.37
CA ALA A 119 -16.99 -5.33 -8.18
C ALA A 119 -17.53 -4.64 -6.92
N VAL A 120 -16.70 -4.46 -5.89
CA VAL A 120 -17.06 -3.63 -4.73
C VAL A 120 -16.86 -2.13 -4.99
N GLY A 121 -16.35 -1.76 -6.18
CA GLY A 121 -16.19 -0.37 -6.61
C GLY A 121 -14.96 0.32 -6.03
N ALA A 122 -13.91 -0.43 -5.68
CA ALA A 122 -12.66 0.16 -5.21
C ALA A 122 -11.93 0.85 -6.39
N PRO A 123 -11.59 2.16 -6.28
CA PRO A 123 -10.88 2.87 -7.34
C PRO A 123 -9.41 2.44 -7.45
N ALA A 124 -8.83 1.91 -6.37
CA ALA A 124 -7.45 1.43 -6.34
C ALA A 124 -7.33 0.08 -5.60
N ILE A 125 -6.21 -0.60 -5.80
CA ILE A 125 -5.75 -1.74 -4.99
C ILE A 125 -4.30 -1.52 -4.62
N GLU A 126 -3.86 -2.14 -3.52
CA GLU A 126 -2.45 -2.24 -3.17
C GLU A 126 -2.05 -3.72 -3.11
N PHE A 127 -1.10 -4.13 -3.94
CA PHE A 127 -0.61 -5.51 -3.90
C PHE A 127 0.31 -5.76 -2.71
N HIS A 128 0.03 -6.85 -2.00
CA HIS A 128 0.92 -7.42 -1.00
C HIS A 128 2.13 -8.07 -1.67
N THR A 129 3.31 -7.46 -1.55
CA THR A 129 4.54 -7.97 -2.16
C THR A 129 5.44 -8.79 -1.23
N GLY A 130 4.99 -9.09 -0.01
CA GLY A 130 5.80 -9.76 1.02
C GLY A 130 6.38 -11.10 0.60
N HIS A 131 5.56 -12.01 0.04
CA HIS A 131 6.06 -13.31 -0.41
C HIS A 131 7.15 -13.18 -1.46
N TRP A 132 6.95 -12.28 -2.44
CA TRP A 132 7.97 -12.02 -3.46
C TRP A 132 9.26 -11.48 -2.84
N ALA A 133 9.16 -10.49 -1.96
CA ALA A 133 10.32 -9.91 -1.27
C ALA A 133 11.07 -10.94 -0.40
N ASP A 134 10.33 -11.82 0.28
CA ASP A 134 10.89 -12.91 1.09
C ASP A 134 11.66 -13.91 0.21
N PHE A 135 11.09 -14.33 -0.93
CA PHE A 135 11.78 -15.21 -1.87
C PHE A 135 13.05 -14.58 -2.45
N VAL A 136 13.01 -13.29 -2.79
CA VAL A 136 14.19 -12.53 -3.25
C VAL A 136 15.27 -12.53 -2.15
N THR A 137 14.88 -12.21 -0.92
CA THR A 137 15.80 -12.15 0.23
C THR A 137 16.43 -13.52 0.53
N ALA A 138 15.66 -14.59 0.40
CA ALA A 138 16.10 -15.96 0.61
C ALA A 138 16.93 -16.54 -0.56
N GLY A 139 17.06 -15.81 -1.67
CA GLY A 139 17.74 -16.31 -2.88
C GLY A 139 16.97 -17.42 -3.60
N GLN A 140 15.66 -17.51 -3.38
CA GLN A 140 14.75 -18.49 -3.99
C GLN A 140 14.28 -17.99 -5.36
N THR A 141 15.18 -18.00 -6.35
CA THR A 141 14.96 -17.33 -7.65
C THR A 141 13.73 -17.85 -8.39
N VAL A 142 13.46 -19.16 -8.38
CA VAL A 142 12.34 -19.74 -9.14
C VAL A 142 11.00 -19.28 -8.55
N GLU A 143 10.88 -19.32 -7.22
CA GLU A 143 9.70 -18.87 -6.50
C GLU A 143 9.51 -17.34 -6.63
N ALA A 144 10.60 -16.57 -6.55
CA ALA A 144 10.57 -15.13 -6.75
C ALA A 144 10.10 -14.76 -8.17
N GLU A 145 10.61 -15.44 -9.21
CA GLU A 145 10.19 -15.21 -10.60
C GLU A 145 8.72 -15.56 -10.82
N ALA A 146 8.25 -16.67 -10.24
CA ALA A 146 6.85 -17.07 -10.32
C ALA A 146 5.92 -16.06 -9.64
N GLU A 147 6.28 -15.58 -8.44
CA GLU A 147 5.48 -14.59 -7.72
C GLU A 147 5.50 -13.22 -8.42
N PHE A 148 6.65 -12.82 -8.98
CA PHE A 148 6.74 -11.58 -9.76
C PHE A 148 5.89 -11.65 -11.04
N ALA A 149 5.83 -12.80 -11.71
CA ALA A 149 4.95 -12.99 -12.86
C ALA A 149 3.46 -12.85 -12.47
N ARG A 150 3.07 -13.29 -11.27
CA ARG A 150 1.71 -13.07 -10.74
C ARG A 150 1.43 -11.59 -10.51
N ILE A 151 2.36 -10.85 -9.93
CA ILE A 151 2.23 -9.39 -9.73
C ILE A 151 2.03 -8.69 -11.07
N ILE A 152 2.83 -9.01 -12.10
CA ILE A 152 2.69 -8.41 -13.45
C ILE A 152 1.32 -8.74 -14.05
N ALA A 153 0.90 -10.00 -14.00
CA ALA A 153 -0.40 -10.42 -14.53
C ALA A 153 -1.56 -9.75 -13.80
N GLY A 154 -1.48 -9.66 -12.47
CA GLY A 154 -2.47 -8.97 -11.64
C GLY A 154 -2.54 -7.47 -11.92
N ALA A 155 -1.40 -6.80 -12.09
CA ALA A 155 -1.35 -5.38 -12.40
C ALA A 155 -2.02 -5.08 -13.76
N ARG A 156 -1.74 -5.90 -14.77
CA ARG A 156 -2.41 -5.83 -16.09
C ARG A 156 -3.91 -6.06 -15.99
N GLN A 157 -4.34 -7.04 -15.21
CA GLN A 157 -5.76 -7.31 -15.00
C GLN A 157 -6.45 -6.12 -14.32
N ALA A 158 -5.89 -5.60 -13.23
CA ALA A 158 -6.45 -4.47 -12.50
C ALA A 158 -6.55 -3.22 -13.39
N HIS A 159 -5.50 -2.94 -14.17
CA HIS A 159 -5.50 -1.86 -15.15
C HIS A 159 -6.60 -2.05 -16.22
N ALA A 160 -6.77 -3.26 -16.75
CA ALA A 160 -7.84 -3.57 -17.71
C ALA A 160 -9.26 -3.42 -17.12
N LEU A 161 -9.40 -3.55 -15.79
CA LEU A 161 -10.64 -3.30 -15.05
C LEU A 161 -10.82 -1.82 -14.66
N GLY A 162 -9.86 -0.95 -14.99
CA GLY A 162 -9.91 0.48 -14.68
C GLY A 162 -9.56 0.81 -13.22
N ILE A 163 -8.84 -0.08 -12.53
CA ILE A 163 -8.41 0.09 -11.14
C ILE A 163 -6.96 0.57 -11.13
N GLU A 164 -6.67 1.59 -10.32
CA GLU A 164 -5.30 2.05 -10.08
C GLU A 164 -4.53 1.04 -9.20
N VAL A 165 -3.27 0.80 -9.53
CA VAL A 165 -2.47 -0.24 -8.86
C VAL A 165 -1.35 0.38 -8.06
N HIS A 166 -1.35 0.13 -6.76
CA HIS A 166 -0.25 0.39 -5.83
C HIS A 166 0.41 -0.93 -5.45
N ALA A 167 1.60 -0.88 -4.86
CA ALA A 167 2.23 -2.05 -4.28
C ALA A 167 3.01 -1.68 -3.02
N GLY A 168 3.14 -2.63 -2.10
CA GLY A 168 3.84 -2.38 -0.85
C GLY A 168 4.12 -3.66 -0.09
N HIS A 169 4.61 -3.50 1.14
CA HIS A 169 4.95 -4.60 2.06
C HIS A 169 6.19 -5.42 1.64
N GLY A 170 7.26 -5.31 2.43
CA GLY A 170 8.50 -6.08 2.26
C GLY A 170 9.53 -5.47 1.31
N LEU A 171 9.21 -4.36 0.64
CA LEU A 171 10.09 -3.73 -0.34
C LEU A 171 11.34 -3.09 0.30
N ASP A 172 12.47 -3.29 -0.38
CA ASP A 172 13.76 -2.63 -0.19
C ASP A 172 14.16 -1.82 -1.44
N CYS A 173 15.37 -1.25 -1.48
CA CYS A 173 15.83 -0.50 -2.66
C CYS A 173 15.87 -1.35 -3.94
N ALA A 174 16.34 -2.60 -3.89
CA ALA A 174 16.53 -3.44 -5.08
C ALA A 174 15.21 -3.96 -5.65
N THR A 175 14.33 -4.44 -4.78
CA THR A 175 12.97 -4.85 -5.12
C THR A 175 12.13 -3.65 -5.55
N SER A 176 12.30 -2.47 -4.94
CA SER A 176 11.63 -1.24 -5.40
C SER A 176 12.06 -0.83 -6.81
N GLU A 177 13.34 -0.95 -7.17
CA GLU A 177 13.81 -0.75 -8.55
C GLU A 177 13.15 -1.74 -9.52
N THR A 178 13.01 -2.99 -9.11
CA THR A 178 12.46 -4.05 -9.95
C THR A 178 10.95 -3.87 -10.18
N ILE A 179 10.19 -3.64 -9.13
CA ILE A 179 8.73 -3.50 -9.22
C ILE A 179 8.31 -2.17 -9.87
N ALA A 180 9.10 -1.10 -9.72
CA ALA A 180 8.86 0.18 -10.39
C ALA A 180 9.00 0.10 -11.92
N ALA A 181 9.56 -0.98 -12.48
CA ALA A 181 9.58 -1.21 -13.91
C ALA A 181 8.21 -1.69 -14.47
N VAL A 182 7.27 -2.10 -13.61
CA VAL A 182 5.90 -2.45 -14.02
C VAL A 182 5.11 -1.16 -14.25
N ALA A 183 4.68 -0.93 -15.49
CA ALA A 183 4.08 0.33 -15.93
C ALA A 183 2.77 0.66 -15.17
N GLU A 184 1.98 -0.36 -14.89
CA GLU A 184 0.66 -0.29 -14.28
C GLU A 184 0.70 0.06 -12.79
N ILE A 185 1.81 -0.21 -12.10
CA ILE A 185 1.99 0.12 -10.67
C ILE A 185 2.44 1.56 -10.56
N VAL A 186 1.67 2.43 -9.90
CA VAL A 186 1.91 3.90 -9.89
C VAL A 186 2.38 4.45 -8.54
N GLU A 187 2.19 3.72 -7.44
CA GLU A 187 2.62 4.12 -6.09
C GLU A 187 3.25 2.91 -5.37
N LEU A 188 4.33 3.16 -4.62
CA LEU A 188 4.94 2.17 -3.73
C LEU A 188 4.87 2.61 -2.27
N ASN A 189 4.21 1.81 -1.43
CA ASN A 189 4.08 2.05 0.01
C ASN A 189 5.09 1.19 0.80
N THR A 190 6.14 1.84 1.31
CA THR A 190 7.23 1.18 2.05
C THR A 190 7.42 1.81 3.43
N GLY A 191 7.56 0.96 4.46
CA GLY A 191 7.71 1.40 5.86
C GLY A 191 8.91 0.79 6.58
N HIS A 192 8.85 -0.53 6.84
CA HIS A 192 9.81 -1.21 7.73
C HIS A 192 11.26 -1.08 7.28
N PHE A 193 11.55 -1.35 6.00
CA PHE A 193 12.90 -1.22 5.44
C PHE A 193 13.46 0.19 5.62
N ILE A 194 12.66 1.22 5.30
CA ILE A 194 13.08 2.62 5.43
C ILE A 194 13.49 2.93 6.87
N ILE A 195 12.68 2.53 7.85
CA ILE A 195 12.99 2.78 9.26
C ILE A 195 14.18 1.94 9.74
N GLY A 196 14.30 0.69 9.29
CA GLY A 196 15.42 -0.20 9.63
C GLY A 196 16.77 0.36 9.16
N GLU A 197 16.87 0.70 7.87
CA GLU A 197 18.09 1.27 7.30
C GLU A 197 18.40 2.68 7.81
N ALA A 198 17.35 3.47 8.13
CA ALA A 198 17.53 4.82 8.66
C ALA A 198 18.23 4.86 10.02
N VAL A 199 18.28 3.75 10.77
CA VAL A 199 19.08 3.64 12.00
C VAL A 199 20.58 3.77 11.70
N PHE A 200 21.01 3.30 10.53
CA PHE A 200 22.43 3.27 10.14
C PHE A 200 22.80 4.44 9.23
N GLU A 201 21.96 4.74 8.23
CA GLU A 201 22.28 5.72 7.19
C GLU A 201 21.58 7.07 7.38
N GLY A 202 20.57 7.11 8.25
CA GLY A 202 19.71 8.27 8.43
C GLY A 202 18.57 8.34 7.41
N LEU A 203 17.42 8.84 7.87
CA LEU A 203 16.16 8.79 7.13
C LEU A 203 16.20 9.47 5.75
N ALA A 204 16.87 10.62 5.65
CA ALA A 204 16.96 11.34 4.38
C ALA A 204 17.77 10.60 3.31
N ALA A 205 18.85 9.92 3.71
CA ALA A 205 19.68 9.14 2.79
C ALA A 205 18.90 7.95 2.23
N VAL A 206 18.19 7.22 3.09
CA VAL A 206 17.40 6.04 2.70
C VAL A 206 16.23 6.42 1.80
N ILE A 207 15.51 7.51 2.10
CA ILE A 207 14.45 8.01 1.20
C ILE A 207 15.02 8.38 -0.17
N GLY A 208 16.16 9.06 -0.21
CA GLY A 208 16.84 9.39 -1.47
C GLY A 208 17.25 8.15 -2.26
N ALA A 209 17.75 7.12 -1.59
CA ALA A 209 18.13 5.85 -2.21
C ALA A 209 16.92 5.10 -2.79
N MET A 210 15.83 5.00 -2.02
CA MET A 210 14.56 4.41 -2.46
C MET A 210 14.02 5.11 -3.71
N ARG A 211 13.96 6.46 -3.67
CA ARG A 211 13.46 7.25 -4.80
C ARG A 211 14.31 7.07 -6.05
N ALA A 212 15.63 7.13 -5.90
CA ALA A 212 16.55 6.90 -7.02
C ALA A 212 16.41 5.48 -7.60
N ALA A 213 16.15 4.48 -6.76
CA ALA A 213 15.89 3.11 -7.21
C ALA A 213 14.59 3.01 -8.01
N MET A 214 13.51 3.61 -7.51
CA MET A 214 12.23 3.67 -8.21
C MET A 214 12.34 4.40 -9.55
N GLU A 215 13.08 5.53 -9.62
CA GLU A 215 13.33 6.26 -10.85
C GLU A 215 14.10 5.42 -11.89
N ARG A 216 15.13 4.68 -11.45
CA ARG A 216 15.85 3.73 -12.33
C ARG A 216 14.93 2.64 -12.86
N GLY A 217 14.10 2.05 -12.00
CA GLY A 217 13.09 1.06 -12.38
C GLY A 217 12.12 1.62 -13.42
N ARG A 218 11.54 2.79 -13.12
CA ARG A 218 10.59 3.47 -14.01
C ARG A 218 11.20 3.81 -15.36
N SER A 219 12.47 4.21 -15.42
CA SER A 219 13.15 4.53 -16.68
C SER A 219 13.30 3.32 -17.62
N ARG A 220 13.23 2.10 -17.09
CA ARG A 220 13.25 0.84 -17.84
C ARG A 220 11.87 0.27 -18.13
N ALA A 221 10.81 0.90 -17.61
CA ALA A 221 9.45 0.47 -17.86
C ALA A 221 9.17 0.54 -19.36
N VAL A 222 8.94 -0.62 -19.97
CA VAL A 222 8.45 -0.70 -21.34
C VAL A 222 6.93 -0.60 -21.25
N THR A 223 6.36 0.44 -21.85
CA THR A 223 4.91 0.56 -21.99
C THR A 223 4.42 -0.61 -22.84
N ALA A 224 3.42 -1.35 -22.34
CA ALA A 224 2.80 -2.46 -23.07
C ALA A 224 2.07 -1.96 -24.34
#